data_AF-A0A5P2AWS8-F1
#
_entry.id   AF-A0A5P2AWS8-F1
#
_cell.length_a   1.000
_cell.length_b   1.000
_cell.length_c   1.000
_cell.angle_alpha   90.00
_cell.angle_beta   90.00
_cell.angle_gamma   90.00
#
_symmetry.space_group_name_H-M   'P 1'
#
loop_
_entity.id
_entity.type
_entity.pdbx_description
1 polymer ?
#
loop_
_entity_poly.entity_id
_entity_poly.type
_entity_poly.pdbx_seq_one_letter_code
_entity_poly.pdbx_strand_id
1 'polypeptide(L)'
;MSTSAHPSADVITADSTVTDRLVQANEQYAAAFTDPGMDARPVLGVAVVACMDARLDLHAALGLELGDCHTIRNAGGVVTDDVIRSLTISQRALGTRSVVLIHHTGCGLESLTEEFRHELEMEVGQRPAWAVEAFRDVDQDVRQSMQRVRTSPFLLHTGDVRGFVFDVTTGLLREIDPT
;
A
#
# COMPACT_ATOMS: atom_id res chain seq x y z
N MET A 1 -13.12 -13.36 17.26
CA MET A 1 -12.13 -14.44 17.38
C MET A 1 -11.40 -14.49 16.05
N SER A 2 -10.29 -13.75 15.94
CA SER A 2 -9.55 -13.63 14.66
C SER A 2 -8.71 -14.89 14.49
N THR A 3 -9.11 -15.77 13.58
CA THR A 3 -8.31 -16.93 13.18
C THR A 3 -7.39 -16.49 12.05
N SER A 4 -6.26 -15.90 12.40
CA SER A 4 -5.08 -15.85 11.53
C SER A 4 -4.47 -17.25 11.47
N ALA A 5 -5.20 -18.21 10.90
CA ALA A 5 -4.70 -19.52 10.57
C ALA A 5 -4.25 -19.46 9.11
N HIS A 6 -2.95 -19.57 8.87
CA HIS A 6 -2.49 -20.09 7.57
C HIS A 6 -3.27 -21.39 7.32
N PRO A 7 -3.92 -21.56 6.15
CA PRO A 7 -4.62 -22.80 5.86
C PRO A 7 -3.63 -23.96 5.97
N SER A 8 -4.04 -25.00 6.70
CA SER A 8 -3.31 -26.27 6.82
C SER A 8 -2.96 -26.80 5.44
N ALA A 9 -1.72 -27.31 5.32
CA ALA A 9 -1.07 -27.72 4.08
C ALA A 9 -1.61 -29.04 3.50
N ASP A 10 -2.91 -29.11 3.19
CA ASP A 10 -3.54 -30.20 2.45
C ASP A 10 -4.32 -29.56 1.28
N VAL A 11 -4.04 -29.73 -0.01
CA VAL A 11 -3.43 -30.80 -0.80
C VAL A 11 -2.50 -30.15 -1.82
N ILE A 12 -1.18 -30.31 -1.66
CA ILE A 12 -0.17 -29.83 -2.60
C ILE A 12 0.46 -31.08 -3.24
N THR A 13 0.16 -31.34 -4.50
CA THR A 13 0.91 -32.34 -5.27
C THR A 13 2.31 -31.80 -5.54
N ALA A 14 3.30 -32.68 -5.75
CA ALA A 14 4.71 -32.29 -5.90
C ALA A 14 5.01 -31.29 -7.03
N ASP A 15 4.04 -31.04 -7.93
CA ASP A 15 4.15 -30.13 -9.09
C ASP A 15 3.39 -28.80 -8.94
N SER A 16 2.66 -28.55 -7.85
CA SER A 16 1.84 -27.32 -7.76
C SER A 16 2.68 -26.09 -7.39
N THR A 17 2.48 -24.98 -8.11
CA THR A 17 3.16 -23.71 -7.87
C THR A 17 2.54 -22.91 -6.72
N VAL A 18 3.22 -21.86 -6.26
CA VAL A 18 2.66 -20.91 -5.28
C VAL A 18 1.37 -20.28 -5.80
N THR A 19 1.32 -19.95 -7.09
CA THR A 19 0.14 -19.35 -7.73
C THR A 19 -1.04 -20.31 -7.71
N ASP A 20 -0.84 -21.60 -7.99
CA ASP A 20 -1.91 -22.59 -7.95
C ASP A 20 -2.54 -22.66 -6.54
N ARG A 21 -1.69 -22.60 -5.51
CA ARG A 21 -2.13 -22.58 -4.12
C ARG A 21 -2.95 -21.33 -3.77
N LEU A 22 -2.62 -20.16 -4.34
CA LEU A 22 -3.40 -18.93 -4.17
C LEU A 22 -4.77 -19.01 -4.86
N VAL A 23 -4.82 -19.57 -6.08
CA VAL A 23 -6.07 -19.78 -6.81
C VAL A 23 -6.97 -20.75 -6.04
N GLN A 24 -6.41 -21.83 -5.50
CA GLN A 24 -7.16 -22.79 -4.68
C GLN A 24 -7.66 -22.16 -3.37
N ALA A 25 -6.85 -21.34 -2.69
CA ALA A 25 -7.30 -20.61 -1.51
C ALA A 25 -8.48 -19.67 -1.83
N ASN A 26 -8.50 -19.07 -3.02
CA ASN A 26 -9.61 -18.24 -3.48
C ASN A 26 -10.90 -19.05 -3.67
N GLU A 27 -10.85 -20.31 -4.11
CA GLU A 27 -12.05 -21.16 -4.21
C GLU A 27 -12.73 -21.34 -2.84
N GLN A 28 -11.93 -21.52 -1.79
CA GLN A 28 -12.44 -21.63 -0.42
C GLN A 28 -13.01 -20.30 0.07
N TYR A 29 -12.34 -19.18 -0.20
CA TYR A 29 -12.86 -17.84 0.08
C TYR A 29 -14.21 -17.61 -0.63
N ALA A 30 -14.29 -17.94 -1.93
CA ALA A 30 -15.48 -17.73 -2.74
C ALA A 30 -16.68 -18.55 -2.27
N ALA A 31 -16.46 -19.75 -1.71
CA ALA A 31 -17.54 -20.58 -1.15
C ALA A 31 -18.22 -19.95 0.08
N ALA A 32 -17.51 -19.08 0.82
CA ALA A 32 -18.05 -18.33 1.95
C ALA A 32 -18.41 -16.87 1.61
N PHE A 33 -17.99 -16.38 0.45
CA PHE A 33 -18.21 -15.00 0.02
C PHE A 33 -19.69 -14.76 -0.30
N THR A 34 -20.26 -13.70 0.26
CA THR A 34 -21.58 -13.20 -0.09
C THR A 34 -21.42 -11.81 -0.69
N ASP A 35 -21.96 -11.61 -1.89
CA ASP A 35 -21.96 -10.29 -2.53
C ASP A 35 -22.71 -9.29 -1.65
N PRO A 36 -22.03 -8.28 -1.10
CA PRO A 36 -22.65 -7.28 -0.23
C PRO A 36 -23.42 -6.21 -1.03
N GLY A 37 -23.41 -6.25 -2.37
CA GLY A 37 -24.10 -5.29 -3.22
C GLY A 37 -23.45 -3.89 -3.21
N MET A 38 -22.15 -3.82 -2.94
CA MET A 38 -21.41 -2.57 -2.81
C MET A 38 -21.05 -1.95 -4.17
N ASP A 39 -21.14 -0.62 -4.26
CA ASP A 39 -20.54 0.16 -5.35
C ASP A 39 -19.01 0.17 -5.18
N ALA A 40 -18.27 0.49 -6.25
CA ALA A 40 -16.83 0.72 -6.22
C ALA A 40 -16.42 1.97 -5.41
N ARG A 41 -17.38 2.75 -4.88
CA ARG A 41 -17.13 3.94 -4.06
C ARG A 41 -16.89 3.52 -2.60
N PRO A 42 -15.77 3.91 -1.98
CA PRO A 42 -15.49 3.53 -0.60
C PRO A 42 -16.46 4.17 0.38
N VAL A 43 -17.01 3.38 1.30
CA VAL A 43 -18.06 3.86 2.23
C VAL A 43 -17.55 4.89 3.23
N LEU A 44 -16.27 4.79 3.64
CA LEU A 44 -15.65 5.77 4.55
C LEU A 44 -15.12 7.01 3.81
N GLY A 45 -15.15 7.03 2.47
CA GLY A 45 -14.63 8.14 1.68
C GLY A 45 -13.14 8.40 1.87
N VAL A 46 -12.34 7.37 2.14
CA VAL A 46 -10.89 7.47 2.41
C VAL A 46 -10.08 6.65 1.41
N ALA A 47 -8.92 7.18 1.03
CA ALA A 47 -7.88 6.43 0.31
C ALA A 47 -6.65 6.25 1.23
N VAL A 48 -6.17 5.02 1.33
CA VAL A 48 -4.97 4.66 2.08
C VAL A 48 -3.85 4.33 1.10
N VAL A 49 -2.73 5.04 1.20
CA VAL A 49 -1.50 4.75 0.46
C VAL A 49 -0.52 4.08 1.42
N ALA A 50 -0.02 2.90 1.09
CA ALA A 50 0.88 2.15 1.95
C ALA A 50 1.97 1.39 1.18
N CYS A 51 3.03 0.99 1.87
CA CYS A 51 4.05 0.11 1.29
C CYS A 51 3.47 -1.26 0.91
N MET A 52 4.02 -1.91 -0.13
CA MET A 52 3.71 -3.29 -0.54
C MET A 52 4.29 -4.37 0.39
N ASP A 53 4.92 -3.99 1.50
CA ASP A 53 5.56 -4.89 2.45
C ASP A 53 4.60 -5.99 2.96
N ALA A 54 5.06 -7.23 2.92
CA ALA A 54 4.27 -8.41 3.26
C ALA A 54 3.88 -8.50 4.74
N ARG A 55 4.51 -7.71 5.62
CA ARG A 55 4.22 -7.67 7.06
C ARG A 55 3.05 -6.74 7.41
N LEU A 56 2.59 -5.93 6.45
CA LEU A 56 1.48 -4.99 6.66
C LEU A 56 0.14 -5.66 6.31
N ASP A 57 -0.49 -6.25 7.33
CA ASP A 57 -1.91 -6.60 7.31
C ASP A 57 -2.77 -5.35 7.56
N LEU A 58 -2.83 -4.51 6.53
CA LEU A 58 -3.37 -3.15 6.62
C LEU A 58 -4.85 -3.12 7.03
N HIS A 59 -5.67 -4.03 6.50
CA HIS A 59 -7.10 -4.07 6.80
C HIS A 59 -7.33 -4.44 8.27
N ALA A 60 -6.65 -5.47 8.77
CA ALA A 60 -6.74 -5.86 10.17
C ALA A 60 -6.20 -4.77 11.10
N ALA A 61 -5.05 -4.16 10.78
CA ALA A 61 -4.42 -3.12 11.59
C ALA A 61 -5.28 -1.86 11.75
N LEU A 62 -6.08 -1.52 10.73
CA LEU A 62 -6.96 -0.36 10.73
C LEU A 62 -8.42 -0.68 11.11
N GLY A 63 -8.75 -1.96 11.27
CA GLY A 63 -10.13 -2.41 11.50
C GLY A 63 -11.05 -2.13 10.31
N LEU A 64 -10.52 -2.24 9.08
CA LEU A 64 -11.26 -2.00 7.85
C LEU A 64 -12.00 -3.26 7.39
N GLU A 65 -13.24 -3.07 6.97
CA GLU A 65 -14.06 -4.06 6.28
C GLU A 65 -13.95 -3.92 4.76
N LEU A 66 -14.48 -4.91 4.03
CA LEU A 66 -14.57 -4.84 2.57
C LEU A 66 -15.35 -3.58 2.18
N GLY A 67 -14.83 -2.80 1.21
CA GLY A 67 -15.49 -1.59 0.71
C GLY A 67 -15.26 -0.32 1.53
N ASP A 68 -14.57 -0.36 2.66
CA ASP A 68 -14.34 0.82 3.50
C ASP A 68 -13.47 1.89 2.85
N CYS A 69 -12.38 1.48 2.20
CA CYS A 69 -11.40 2.39 1.64
C CYS A 69 -10.88 1.94 0.27
N HIS A 70 -10.29 2.87 -0.48
CA HIS A 70 -9.33 2.48 -1.51
C HIS A 70 -7.97 2.21 -0.87
N THR A 71 -7.36 1.08 -1.22
CA THR A 71 -6.00 0.73 -0.83
C THR A 71 -5.07 0.83 -2.03
N ILE A 72 -4.08 1.72 -1.98
CA ILE A 72 -3.06 1.93 -3.02
C ILE A 72 -1.72 1.49 -2.43
N ARG A 73 -1.02 0.55 -3.08
CA ARG A 73 0.26 0.03 -2.58
C ARG A 73 1.34 -0.02 -3.65
N ASN A 74 2.55 0.38 -3.28
CA ASN A 74 3.76 0.26 -4.09
C ASN A 74 5.00 0.07 -3.18
N ALA A 75 6.20 -0.06 -3.75
CA ALA A 75 7.42 -0.09 -2.96
C ALA A 75 7.57 1.20 -2.14
N GLY A 76 7.68 1.07 -0.82
CA GLY A 76 7.85 2.20 0.12
C GLY A 76 6.60 2.99 0.47
N GLY A 77 5.48 2.82 -0.24
CA GLY A 77 4.31 3.70 -0.07
C GLY A 77 4.56 5.10 -0.66
N VAL A 78 5.50 5.21 -1.59
CA VAL A 78 5.97 6.47 -2.17
C VAL A 78 4.87 7.12 -2.99
N VAL A 79 4.69 8.43 -2.81
CA VAL A 79 3.77 9.25 -3.62
C VAL A 79 4.41 9.56 -4.97
N THR A 80 4.30 8.61 -5.90
CA THR A 80 4.67 8.72 -7.31
C THR A 80 3.54 9.31 -8.15
N ASP A 81 3.80 9.57 -9.43
CA ASP A 81 2.75 9.99 -10.39
C ASP A 81 1.60 8.97 -10.48
N ASP A 82 1.88 7.67 -10.32
CA ASP A 82 0.83 6.65 -10.32
C ASP A 82 -0.04 6.71 -9.07
N VAL A 83 0.54 7.04 -7.91
CA VAL A 83 -0.24 7.31 -6.69
C VAL A 83 -1.07 8.58 -6.85
N ILE A 84 -0.51 9.67 -7.39
CA ILE A 84 -1.27 10.90 -7.65
C ILE A 84 -2.40 10.65 -8.66
N ARG A 85 -2.16 9.89 -9.73
CA ARG A 85 -3.19 9.47 -10.69
C ARG A 85 -4.30 8.70 -9.99
N SER A 86 -3.93 7.74 -9.13
CA SER A 86 -4.88 6.88 -8.41
C SER A 86 -5.71 7.67 -7.39
N LEU A 87 -5.08 8.56 -6.61
CA LEU A 87 -5.76 9.48 -5.69
C LEU A 87 -6.68 10.45 -6.45
N THR A 88 -6.28 10.93 -7.62
CA THR A 88 -7.11 11.82 -8.45
C THR A 88 -8.41 11.14 -8.87
N ILE A 89 -8.34 9.89 -9.33
CA ILE A 89 -9.50 9.06 -9.67
C ILE A 89 -10.36 8.80 -8.42
N SER A 90 -9.71 8.39 -7.33
CA SER A 90 -10.35 8.11 -6.05
C SER A 90 -11.21 9.29 -5.57
N GLN A 91 -10.67 10.52 -5.64
CA GLN A 91 -11.40 11.70 -5.21
C GLN A 91 -12.47 12.13 -6.23
N ARG A 92 -12.10 12.29 -7.50
CA ARG A 92 -12.97 12.93 -8.51
C ARG A 92 -14.04 12.03 -9.07
N ALA A 93 -13.73 10.75 -9.27
CA ALA A 93 -14.67 9.79 -9.85
C ALA A 93 -15.39 8.97 -8.77
N LEU A 94 -14.73 8.72 -7.63
CA LEU A 94 -15.20 7.76 -6.63
C LEU A 94 -15.46 8.39 -5.24
N GLY A 95 -15.27 9.71 -5.10
CA GLY A 95 -15.81 10.50 -3.99
C GLY A 95 -15.02 10.48 -2.68
N THR A 96 -13.80 9.94 -2.64
CA THR A 96 -12.98 10.01 -1.41
C THR A 96 -12.56 11.44 -1.08
N ARG A 97 -12.48 11.79 0.20
CA ARG A 97 -12.13 13.14 0.69
C ARG A 97 -10.90 13.16 1.60
N SER A 98 -10.55 12.01 2.17
CA SER A 98 -9.41 11.86 3.09
C SER A 98 -8.32 11.00 2.47
N VAL A 99 -7.05 11.31 2.80
CA VAL A 99 -5.88 10.53 2.39
C VAL A 99 -5.04 10.18 3.61
N VAL A 100 -4.78 8.88 3.79
CA VAL A 100 -3.93 8.35 4.85
C VAL A 100 -2.69 7.75 4.21
N LEU A 101 -1.51 8.25 4.60
CA LEU A 101 -0.20 7.77 4.11
C LEU A 101 0.45 6.92 5.20
N ILE A 102 0.81 5.68 4.90
CA ILE A 102 1.39 4.73 5.87
C ILE A 102 2.71 4.18 5.33
N HIS A 103 3.80 4.71 5.86
CA HIS A 103 5.12 4.10 5.74
C HIS A 103 5.30 3.13 6.91
N HIS A 104 6.45 2.46 7.00
CA HIS A 104 6.71 1.56 8.11
C HIS A 104 8.19 1.47 8.44
N THR A 105 8.49 1.07 9.67
CA THR A 105 9.86 0.84 10.13
C THR A 105 10.51 -0.33 9.40
N GLY A 106 11.81 -0.23 9.10
CA GLY A 106 12.58 -1.31 8.49
C GLY A 106 12.11 -1.59 7.07
N CYS A 107 11.80 -0.54 6.32
CA CYS A 107 11.41 -0.62 4.93
C CYS A 107 12.60 -1.01 4.06
N GLY A 108 12.39 -1.86 3.06
CA GLY A 108 13.46 -2.24 2.12
C GLY A 108 14.06 -1.04 1.40
N LEU A 109 13.25 -0.01 1.11
CA LEU A 109 13.72 1.22 0.48
C LEU A 109 14.67 2.05 1.37
N GLU A 110 14.73 1.81 2.68
CA GLU A 110 15.72 2.44 3.58
C GLU A 110 17.16 1.97 3.29
N SER A 111 17.29 0.78 2.70
CA SER A 111 18.57 0.14 2.40
C SER A 111 18.99 0.24 0.94
N LEU A 112 18.07 0.67 0.05
CA LEU A 112 18.38 0.87 -1.36
C LEU A 112 18.96 2.25 -1.62
N THR A 113 19.63 2.38 -2.76
CA THR A 113 20.13 3.66 -3.26
C THR A 113 19.97 3.71 -4.78
N GLU A 114 20.24 4.87 -5.37
CA GLU A 114 20.26 5.02 -6.84
C GLU A 114 21.34 4.15 -7.52
N GLU A 115 22.29 3.58 -6.76
CA GLU A 115 23.25 2.59 -7.26
C GLU A 115 22.54 1.37 -7.88
N PHE A 116 21.36 1.02 -7.37
CA PHE A 116 20.56 -0.08 -7.92
C PHE A 116 20.27 0.10 -9.42
N ARG A 117 20.03 1.33 -9.89
CA ARG A 117 19.84 1.58 -11.33
C ARG A 117 21.13 1.46 -12.12
N HIS A 118 22.27 1.73 -11.50
CA HIS A 118 23.57 1.54 -12.14
C HIS A 118 23.91 0.04 -12.26
N GLU A 119 23.65 -0.74 -11.22
CA GLU A 119 23.81 -2.20 -11.25
C GLU A 119 22.96 -2.83 -12.36
N LEU A 120 21.68 -2.42 -12.49
CA LEU A 120 20.80 -2.87 -13.57
C LEU A 120 21.29 -2.44 -14.96
N GLU A 121 21.83 -1.23 -15.09
CA GLU A 121 22.42 -0.77 -16.35
C GLU A 121 23.61 -1.65 -16.77
N MET A 122 24.46 -2.02 -15.80
CA MET A 122 25.61 -2.90 -16.05
C MET A 122 25.21 -4.33 -16.40
N GLU A 123 24.15 -4.86 -15.78
CA GLU A 123 23.65 -6.22 -16.03
C GLU A 123 22.88 -6.33 -17.36
N VAL A 124 21.95 -5.40 -17.61
CA VAL A 124 20.98 -5.48 -18.72
C VAL A 124 21.46 -4.69 -19.95
N GLY A 125 22.39 -3.75 -19.77
CA GLY A 125 22.86 -2.84 -20.81
C GLY A 125 21.96 -1.62 -21.04
N GLN A 126 20.92 -1.44 -20.22
CA GLN A 126 20.02 -0.28 -20.29
C GLN A 126 19.66 0.22 -18.90
N ARG A 127 19.87 1.52 -18.65
CA ARG A 127 19.47 2.16 -17.40
C ARG A 127 17.95 2.33 -17.31
N PRO A 128 17.31 1.93 -16.21
CA PRO A 128 15.89 2.22 -16.00
C PRO A 128 15.60 3.73 -15.95
N ALA A 129 14.51 4.17 -16.59
CA ALA A 129 14.10 5.58 -16.62
C ALA A 129 13.43 6.05 -15.32
N TRP A 130 12.79 5.13 -14.58
CA TRP A 130 12.19 5.40 -13.28
C TRP A 130 13.24 5.59 -12.19
N ALA A 131 12.95 6.42 -11.19
CA ALA A 131 13.75 6.58 -9.98
C ALA A 131 13.47 5.41 -9.01
N VAL A 132 14.46 5.07 -8.17
CA VAL A 132 14.25 4.04 -7.13
C VAL A 132 13.32 4.55 -6.03
N GLU A 133 13.29 5.87 -5.85
CA GLU A 133 12.55 6.55 -4.77
C GLU A 133 12.96 6.03 -3.37
N ALA A 134 14.25 5.70 -3.22
CA ALA A 134 14.83 5.32 -1.94
C ALA A 134 14.91 6.53 -0.98
N PHE A 135 14.73 6.27 0.31
CA PHE A 135 14.79 7.27 1.37
C PHE A 135 15.64 6.74 2.53
N ARG A 136 16.18 7.62 3.39
CA ARG A 136 17.00 7.20 4.57
C ARG A 136 16.29 7.38 5.91
N ASP A 137 15.31 8.27 5.94
CA ASP A 137 14.55 8.63 7.14
C ASP A 137 13.07 8.51 6.79
N VAL A 138 12.42 7.53 7.40
CA VAL A 138 11.01 7.22 7.15
C VAL A 138 10.09 8.36 7.59
N ASP A 139 10.40 9.08 8.67
CA ASP A 139 9.58 10.20 9.15
C ASP A 139 9.68 11.37 8.18
N GLN A 140 10.90 11.66 7.70
CA GLN A 140 11.10 12.70 6.70
C GLN A 140 10.41 12.38 5.37
N ASP A 141 10.42 11.10 4.96
CA ASP A 141 9.76 10.67 3.73
C ASP A 141 8.23 10.74 3.84
N VAL A 142 7.67 10.42 5.01
CA VAL A 142 6.24 10.64 5.30
C VAL A 142 5.88 12.12 5.18
N ARG A 143 6.69 13.03 5.74
CA ARG A 143 6.46 14.49 5.59
C ARG A 143 6.50 14.92 4.13
N GLN A 144 7.49 14.45 3.38
CA GLN A 144 7.61 14.75 1.95
C GLN A 144 6.39 14.24 1.17
N SER A 145 5.96 13.00 1.45
CA SER A 145 4.80 12.38 0.82
C SER A 145 3.51 13.14 1.14
N MET A 146 3.30 13.58 2.38
CA MET A 146 2.18 14.48 2.74
C MET A 146 2.23 15.79 1.95
N GLN A 147 3.42 16.40 1.80
CA GLN A 147 3.58 17.63 1.03
C GLN A 147 3.21 17.41 -0.44
N ARG A 148 3.72 16.34 -1.07
CA ARG A 148 3.45 16.00 -2.49
C ARG A 148 1.93 15.91 -2.74
N VAL A 149 1.21 15.22 -1.85
CA VAL A 149 -0.26 15.12 -1.92
C VAL A 149 -0.92 16.48 -1.73
N ARG A 150 -0.55 17.22 -0.69
CA ARG A 150 -1.19 18.51 -0.33
C ARG A 150 -1.02 19.59 -1.39
N THR A 151 0.10 19.60 -2.13
CA THR A 151 0.36 20.61 -3.17
C THR A 151 0.03 20.16 -4.58
N SER A 152 -0.43 18.92 -4.77
CA SER A 152 -0.84 18.45 -6.09
C SER A 152 -2.07 19.23 -6.59
N PRO A 153 -1.99 19.94 -7.74
CA PRO A 153 -3.13 20.66 -8.29
C PRO A 153 -4.21 19.70 -8.82
N PHE A 154 -3.88 18.41 -8.95
CA PHE A 154 -4.77 17.37 -9.41
C PHE A 154 -5.57 16.74 -8.30
N LEU A 155 -5.46 17.16 -7.02
CA LEU A 155 -6.27 16.65 -5.92
C LEU A 155 -7.27 17.72 -5.47
N LEU A 156 -8.54 17.32 -5.31
CA LEU A 156 -9.65 18.23 -4.97
C LEU A 156 -9.73 18.45 -3.46
N HIS A 157 -9.44 17.41 -2.69
CA HIS A 157 -9.52 17.39 -1.24
C HIS A 157 -8.13 17.12 -0.65
N THR A 158 -7.51 18.18 -0.12
CA THR A 158 -6.19 18.11 0.52
C THR A 158 -6.21 18.56 1.98
N GLY A 159 -7.40 18.85 2.52
CA GLY A 159 -7.58 19.33 3.90
C GLY A 159 -7.47 18.23 4.96
N ASP A 160 -7.64 16.97 4.60
CA ASP A 160 -7.47 15.82 5.49
C ASP A 160 -6.47 14.82 4.88
N VAL A 161 -5.19 15.18 4.99
CA VAL A 161 -4.05 14.36 4.57
C VAL A 161 -3.17 14.14 5.79
N ARG A 162 -3.08 12.89 6.26
CA ARG A 162 -2.34 12.51 7.48
C ARG A 162 -1.36 11.39 7.18
N GLY A 163 -0.18 11.46 7.80
CA GLY A 163 0.94 10.56 7.56
C GLY A 163 1.32 9.80 8.82
N PHE A 164 1.62 8.51 8.67
CA PHE A 164 1.94 7.61 9.76
C PHE A 164 3.11 6.71 9.41
N VAL A 165 3.80 6.26 10.46
CA VAL A 165 4.76 5.16 10.41
C VAL A 165 4.18 3.99 11.20
N PHE A 166 3.95 2.88 10.51
CA PHE A 166 3.60 1.60 11.12
C PHE A 166 4.85 0.92 11.66
N ASP A 167 4.86 0.59 12.94
CA ASP A 167 5.92 -0.21 13.53
C ASP A 167 5.65 -1.70 13.28
N VAL A 168 6.46 -2.33 12.43
CA VAL A 168 6.29 -3.73 12.03
C VAL A 168 6.53 -4.73 13.17
N THR A 169 7.08 -4.28 14.30
CA THR A 169 7.34 -5.13 15.48
C THR A 169 6.23 -5.04 16.52
N THR A 170 5.59 -3.87 16.68
CA THR A 170 4.55 -3.64 17.68
C THR A 170 3.13 -3.62 17.10
N GLY A 171 3.00 -3.38 15.79
CA GLY A 171 1.71 -3.21 15.11
C GLY A 171 1.07 -1.84 15.30
N LEU A 172 1.76 -0.88 15.93
CA LEU A 172 1.22 0.45 16.22
C LEU A 172 1.46 1.43 15.07
N LEU A 173 0.50 2.34 14.85
CA LEU A 173 0.68 3.52 14.01
C LEU A 173 1.16 4.70 14.85
N ARG A 174 2.25 5.32 14.42
CA ARG A 174 2.74 6.60 14.95
C ARG A 174 2.50 7.68 13.93
N GLU A 175 1.69 8.68 14.29
CA GLU A 175 1.46 9.84 13.43
C GLU A 175 2.70 10.72 13.35
N ILE A 176 2.95 11.25 12.15
CA ILE A 176 4.05 12.17 11.88
C ILE A 176 3.48 13.58 11.75
N ASP A 177 4.03 14.50 12.54
CA ASP A 177 3.71 15.92 12.43
C ASP A 177 4.16 16.42 11.04
N PRO A 178 3.31 17.16 10.31
CA PRO A 178 3.68 17.70 9.01
C PRO A 178 4.72 18.83 9.03
N THR A 179 5.08 19.36 10.20
CA THR A 179 6.10 20.41 10.37
C THR A 179 7.53 19.90 10.37
#